data_AF-A0A176S1D7-F1
#
_entry.id   AF-A0A176S1D7-F1
#
_cell.length_a   1.000
_cell.length_b   1.000
_cell.length_c   1.000
_cell.angle_alpha   90.00
_cell.angle_beta   90.00
_cell.angle_gamma   90.00
#
_symmetry.space_group_name_H-M   'P 1'
#
loop_
_entity.id
_entity.type
_entity.pdbx_description
1 polymer ?
#
loop_
_entity_poly.entity_id
_entity_poly.type
_entity_poly.pdbx_seq_one_letter_code
_entity_poly.pdbx_strand_id
1 'polypeptide(L)'
;MNLKTGICEMCGRERKLTFHHFIPKTCHTNKWFKKNFSREEMNKRGAELCSDCHKFIHQSYAEKELGKNFNTFDKLMAEPKIRKFVKWVKKQK
;
A
#
# COMPACT_ATOMS: atom_id res chain seq x y z
N MET A 1 -1.36 4.39 -18.62
CA MET A 1 -1.01 4.88 -17.27
C MET A 1 0.37 5.54 -17.34
N ASN A 2 0.43 6.85 -17.15
CA ASN A 2 1.72 7.56 -17.10
C ASN A 2 2.40 7.23 -15.78
N LEU A 3 3.39 6.33 -15.82
CA LEU A 3 4.21 6.02 -14.66
C LEU A 3 5.16 7.20 -14.42
N LYS A 4 4.89 7.96 -13.36
CA LYS A 4 5.78 9.04 -12.91
C LYS A 4 7.00 8.40 -12.24
N THR A 5 8.20 8.88 -12.58
CA THR A 5 9.41 8.57 -11.81
C THR A 5 9.44 9.46 -10.57
N GLY A 6 9.70 8.87 -9.41
CA GLY A 6 9.84 9.59 -8.15
C GLY A 6 10.33 8.69 -7.02
N ILE A 7 10.39 9.24 -5.81
CA ILE A 7 10.81 8.51 -4.61
C ILE A 7 9.66 7.68 -4.06
N CYS A 8 9.83 6.37 -4.00
CA CYS A 8 8.86 5.45 -3.40
C CYS A 8 8.69 5.75 -1.91
N GLU A 9 7.46 5.97 -1.44
CA GLU A 9 7.22 6.35 -0.04
C GLU A 9 7.60 5.23 0.95
N MET A 10 7.52 3.97 0.54
CA MET A 10 7.84 2.83 1.41
C MET A 10 9.34 2.49 1.45
N CYS A 11 10.01 2.45 0.29
CA CYS A 11 11.42 2.06 0.21
C CYS A 11 12.39 3.22 -0.07
N GLY A 12 11.95 4.43 -0.34
CA GLY A 12 12.82 5.58 -0.59
C GLY A 12 13.68 5.51 -1.85
N ARG A 13 13.54 4.47 -2.69
CA ARG A 13 14.25 4.38 -3.98
C ARG A 13 13.54 5.22 -5.03
N GLU A 14 14.31 5.82 -5.93
CA GLU A 14 13.80 6.50 -7.12
C GLU A 14 13.41 5.47 -8.19
N ARG A 15 12.12 5.38 -8.50
CA ARG A 15 11.54 4.40 -9.42
C ARG A 15 10.30 4.95 -10.11
N LYS A 16 9.82 4.22 -11.12
CA LYS A 16 8.45 4.35 -11.59
C LYS A 16 7.49 3.99 -10.47
N LEU A 17 6.57 4.89 -10.15
CA LEU A 17 5.62 4.74 -9.06
C LEU A 17 4.21 4.47 -9.58
N THR A 18 3.44 3.82 -8.72
CA THR A 18 2.00 3.59 -8.86
C THR A 18 1.32 3.86 -7.53
N PHE A 19 0.15 4.49 -7.57
CA PHE A 19 -0.64 4.69 -6.37
C PHE A 19 -1.25 3.38 -5.86
N HIS A 20 -0.84 2.97 -4.68
CA HIS A 20 -1.37 1.81 -3.98
C HIS A 20 -2.43 2.24 -2.97
N HIS A 21 -3.63 1.66 -3.04
CA HIS A 21 -4.71 1.97 -2.10
C HIS A 21 -4.60 1.07 -0.87
N PHE A 22 -4.53 1.65 0.33
CA PHE A 22 -4.50 0.85 1.57
C PHE A 22 -5.84 0.18 1.88
N ILE A 23 -6.94 0.74 1.35
CA ILE A 23 -8.24 0.07 1.29
C ILE A 23 -8.50 -0.27 -0.18
N PRO A 24 -8.26 -1.52 -0.61
CA PRO A 24 -8.43 -1.91 -2.01
C PRO A 24 -9.82 -1.58 -2.55
N LYS A 25 -9.89 -1.14 -3.81
CA LYS A 25 -11.16 -0.74 -4.45
C LYS A 25 -12.21 -1.85 -4.45
N THR A 26 -11.78 -3.11 -4.53
CA THR A 26 -12.63 -4.30 -4.40
C THR A 26 -13.37 -4.35 -3.06
N CYS A 27 -12.84 -3.73 -2.00
CA CYS A 27 -13.44 -3.65 -0.68
C CYS A 27 -14.45 -2.49 -0.54
N HIS A 28 -14.50 -1.53 -1.46
CA HIS A 28 -15.33 -0.31 -1.31
C HIS A 28 -16.83 -0.59 -1.38
N THR A 29 -17.25 -1.71 -1.97
CA THR A 29 -18.66 -2.13 -2.03
C THR A 29 -19.08 -2.92 -0.78
N ASN A 30 -18.11 -3.43 -0.02
CA ASN A 30 -18.36 -4.27 1.15
C ASN A 30 -18.98 -3.46 2.31
N LYS A 31 -20.05 -4.01 2.91
CA LYS A 31 -20.82 -3.36 3.98
C LYS A 31 -19.98 -2.95 5.19
N TRP A 32 -19.02 -3.80 5.60
CA TRP A 32 -18.15 -3.48 6.74
C TRP A 32 -17.29 -2.26 6.46
N PHE A 33 -16.70 -2.16 5.27
CA PHE A 33 -15.87 -1.02 4.90
C PHE A 33 -16.68 0.27 4.77
N LYS A 34 -17.86 0.23 4.14
CA LYS A 34 -18.77 1.38 4.06
C LYS A 34 -19.24 1.89 5.43
N LYS A 35 -19.34 1.01 6.42
CA LYS A 35 -19.72 1.37 7.80
C LYS A 35 -18.57 2.03 8.57
N ASN A 36 -17.32 1.63 8.29
CA ASN A 36 -16.16 2.05 9.08
C ASN A 36 -15.35 3.18 8.44
N PHE A 37 -15.51 3.43 7.13
CA PHE A 37 -14.78 4.45 6.40
C PHE A 37 -15.70 5.19 5.43
N SER A 38 -15.48 6.50 5.31
CA SER A 38 -16.10 7.29 4.26
C SER A 38 -15.58 6.88 2.88
N ARG A 39 -16.36 7.19 1.83
CA ARG A 39 -15.93 6.96 0.44
C ARG A 39 -14.63 7.71 0.13
N GLU A 40 -14.46 8.92 0.66
CA GLU A 40 -13.26 9.71 0.46
C GLU A 40 -12.04 9.03 1.08
N GLU A 41 -12.12 8.59 2.34
CA GLU A 41 -11.03 7.88 3.01
C GLU A 41 -10.64 6.61 2.26
N MET A 42 -11.62 5.82 1.80
CA MET A 42 -11.35 4.61 1.04
C MET A 42 -10.63 4.87 -0.29
N ASN A 43 -10.84 6.04 -0.92
CA ASN A 43 -10.19 6.39 -2.18
C ASN A 43 -8.84 7.08 -1.99
N LYS A 44 -8.69 7.92 -0.97
CA LYS A 44 -7.50 8.75 -0.77
C LYS A 44 -6.42 8.08 0.08
N ARG A 45 -6.75 7.12 0.93
CA ARG A 45 -5.75 6.41 1.73
C ARG A 45 -4.90 5.51 0.85
N GLY A 46 -3.65 5.90 0.65
CA GLY A 46 -2.70 5.16 -0.16
C GLY A 46 -1.32 5.81 -0.13
N ALA A 47 -0.44 5.29 -0.97
CA ALA A 47 0.91 5.81 -1.18
C ALA A 47 1.40 5.53 -2.60
N GLU A 48 2.30 6.38 -3.07
CA GLU A 48 3.06 6.22 -4.30
C GLU A 48 4.21 5.21 -4.09
N LEU A 49 4.01 4.01 -4.62
CA LEU A 49 4.91 2.88 -4.41
C LEU A 49 5.53 2.40 -5.71
N CYS A 50 6.79 1.97 -5.63
CA CYS A 50 7.44 1.26 -6.73
C CYS A 50 6.83 -0.15 -6.91
N SER A 51 7.01 -0.73 -8.10
CA SER A 51 6.48 -2.06 -8.45
C SER A 51 6.82 -3.15 -7.43
N ASP A 52 8.05 -3.18 -6.93
CA ASP A 52 8.49 -4.19 -5.96
C ASP A 52 7.74 -4.09 -4.63
N CYS A 53 7.58 -2.86 -4.13
CA CYS A 53 6.87 -2.60 -2.88
C CYS A 53 5.38 -2.90 -3.02
N HIS A 54 4.78 -2.43 -4.12
CA HIS A 54 3.38 -2.67 -4.42
C HIS A 54 3.08 -4.17 -4.53
N LYS A 55 3.89 -4.91 -5.31
CA LYS A 55 3.75 -6.36 -5.47
C LYS A 55 3.91 -7.10 -4.14
N PHE A 56 4.90 -6.71 -3.34
CA PHE A 56 5.14 -7.38 -2.06
C PHE A 56 3.97 -7.25 -1.09
N ILE A 57 3.28 -6.11 -1.05
CA ILE A 57 2.08 -5.92 -0.20
C ILE A 57 0.99 -6.91 -0.59
N HIS A 58 0.64 -6.97 -1.88
CA HIS A 58 -0.41 -7.86 -2.37
C HIS A 58 -0.04 -9.35 -2.33
N GLN A 59 1.25 -9.69 -2.33
CA GLN A 59 1.71 -11.05 -2.07
C GLN A 59 1.69 -11.39 -0.57
N SER A 60 1.74 -10.39 0.30
CA SER A 60 1.85 -10.59 1.74
C SER A 60 0.50 -10.70 2.44
N TYR A 61 -0.52 -10.00 1.95
CA TYR A 61 -1.82 -9.88 2.60
C TYR A 61 -2.96 -9.95 1.58
N ALA A 62 -4.06 -10.59 1.97
CA ALA A 62 -5.29 -10.54 1.20
C ALA A 62 -5.92 -9.13 1.27
N GLU A 63 -6.67 -8.73 0.24
CA GLU A 63 -7.22 -7.36 0.15
C GLU A 63 -8.07 -6.95 1.36
N LYS A 64 -8.89 -7.87 1.87
CA LYS A 64 -9.72 -7.62 3.07
C LYS A 64 -8.89 -7.46 4.33
N GLU A 65 -7.80 -8.21 4.45
CA GLU A 65 -6.89 -8.11 5.59
C GLU A 65 -6.13 -6.78 5.54
N LEU A 66 -5.62 -6.41 4.36
CA LEU A 66 -4.98 -5.14 4.11
C LEU A 66 -5.89 -3.97 4.50
N GLY A 67 -7.12 -3.96 4.00
CA GLY A 67 -8.08 -2.90 4.30
C GLY A 67 -8.54 -2.86 5.76
N LYS A 68 -8.50 -3.98 6.49
CA LYS A 68 -8.91 -4.00 7.91
C LYS A 68 -7.78 -3.61 8.85
N ASN A 69 -6.61 -4.23 8.65
CA ASN A 69 -5.52 -4.22 9.61
C ASN A 69 -4.41 -3.24 9.22
N PHE A 70 -4.25 -2.93 7.93
CA PHE A 70 -3.12 -2.16 7.39
C PHE A 70 -3.58 -0.97 6.52
N ASN A 71 -4.73 -0.39 6.84
CA ASN A 71 -5.39 0.69 6.06
C ASN A 71 -4.77 2.10 6.18
N THR A 72 -3.53 2.20 6.67
CA THR A 72 -2.78 3.45 6.83
C THR A 72 -1.30 3.13 6.68
N PHE A 73 -0.51 4.10 6.20
CA PHE A 73 0.93 3.91 6.01
C PHE A 73 1.63 3.48 7.32
N ASP A 74 1.30 4.09 8.46
CA ASP A 74 1.91 3.77 9.75
C ASP A 74 1.66 2.32 10.18
N LYS A 75 0.42 1.84 10.09
CA LYS A 75 0.07 0.43 10.38
C LYS A 75 0.83 -0.54 9.48
N LEU A 76 0.92 -0.23 8.18
CA LEU A 76 1.65 -1.05 7.22
C LEU A 76 3.16 -1.06 7.53
N MET A 77 3.73 0.09 7.91
CA MET A 77 5.15 0.22 8.24
C MET A 77 5.51 -0.28 9.64
N ALA A 78 4.54 -0.46 10.55
CA ALA A 78 4.74 -1.10 11.84
C ALA A 78 4.94 -2.62 11.71
N GLU A 79 4.39 -3.22 10.65
CA GLU A 79 4.37 -4.65 10.43
C GLU A 79 5.77 -5.25 10.22
N PRO A 80 6.23 -6.19 11.07
CA PRO A 80 7.58 -6.75 11.00
C PRO A 80 7.95 -7.31 9.63
N LYS A 81 7.01 -7.98 8.94
CA LYS A 81 7.22 -8.53 7.59
C LYS A 81 7.52 -7.43 6.57
N ILE A 82 6.72 -6.37 6.57
CA ILE A 82 6.93 -5.20 5.70
C ILE A 82 8.26 -4.52 6.02
N ARG A 83 8.57 -4.27 7.30
CA ARG A 83 9.84 -3.63 7.71
C ARG A 83 11.06 -4.39 7.26
N LYS A 84 11.06 -5.73 7.40
CA LYS A 84 12.17 -6.60 6.96
C LYS A 84 12.35 -6.49 5.45
N PHE A 85 11.26 -6.56 4.68
CA PHE A 85 11.30 -6.39 3.23
C PHE A 85 11.83 -5.01 2.84
N VAL A 86 11.32 -3.93 3.45
CA VAL A 86 11.76 -2.56 3.15
C VAL A 86 13.26 -2.38 3.37
N LYS A 87 13.80 -2.90 4.47
CA LYS A 87 15.25 -2.86 4.76
C LYS A 87 16.09 -3.58 3.70
N TRP A 88 15.57 -4.68 3.16
CA TRP A 88 16.24 -5.45 2.11
C TRP A 88 16.11 -4.80 0.74
N VAL A 89 14.87 -4.41 0.36
CA VAL A 89 14.54 -3.88 -0.97
C VAL A 89 15.22 -2.53 -1.23
N LYS A 90 15.43 -1.73 -0.17
CA LYS A 90 16.19 -0.47 -0.19
C LYS A 90 17.59 -0.62 -0.81
N LYS A 91 18.19 -1.80 -0.69
CA LYS A 91 19.55 -2.09 -1.17
C LYS A 91 19.58 -2.72 -2.57
N GLN A 92 18.42 -3.02 -3.15
CA GLN A 92 18.32 -3.68 -4.45
C GLN A 92 18.38 -2.64 -5.59
N LYS A 93 19.15 -2.98 -6.62
CA LYS A 93 19.36 -2.18 -7.84
C LYS A 93 18.12 -2.04 -8.70
#